data_AF-X6NEL7-F1
#
_entry.id   AF-X6NEL7-F1
#
_cell.length_a   1.000
_cell.length_b   1.000
_cell.length_c   1.000
_cell.angle_alpha   90.00
_cell.angle_beta   90.00
_cell.angle_gamma   90.00
#
_symmetry.space_group_name_H-M   'P 1'
#
loop_
_entity.id
_entity.type
_entity.pdbx_description
1 polymer ?
#
loop_
_entity_poly.entity_id
_entity_poly.type
_entity_poly.pdbx_seq_one_letter_code
_entity_poly.pdbx_strand_id
1 'polypeptide(L)'
;MCALLLETAACTEILAGANIAMDLVDPGKNIPEGTLVAILLSSFIYLIMGIVAAGAVSPEGLLHNYLCMVDIAASPVLVYIGIYAATFSSALSVQFCAPRVLMSVANDNVLPILKIFGKTNSKGDPVASALLCFGISLIFVLIGDLNIVAPLITQVLCLLFVLSSCGPCCVNRLNIEIGKRKKMICVCFFF
;
A
#
# COMPACT_ATOMS: atom_id res chain seq x y z
N MET A 1 -13.49 0.96 12.99
CA MET A 1 -12.05 1.26 12.85
C MET A 1 -11.41 0.40 11.78
N CYS A 2 -11.48 -0.94 11.84
CA CYS A 2 -10.84 -1.86 10.87
C CYS A 2 -11.18 -1.65 9.38
N ALA A 3 -12.41 -1.23 9.01
CA ALA A 3 -12.77 -0.99 7.61
C ALA A 3 -12.00 0.19 6.98
N LEU A 4 -11.79 1.28 7.73
CA LEU A 4 -11.05 2.44 7.24
C LEU A 4 -9.54 2.15 7.11
N LEU A 5 -9.00 1.30 8.00
CA LEU A 5 -7.59 0.90 7.96
C LEU A 5 -7.26 0.13 6.69
N LEU A 6 -8.17 -0.73 6.25
CA LEU A 6 -7.92 -1.60 5.10
C LEU A 6 -7.97 -0.85 3.77
N GLU A 7 -8.87 0.12 3.64
CA GLU A 7 -8.91 0.98 2.44
C GLU A 7 -7.62 1.80 2.32
N THR A 8 -7.04 2.27 3.43
CA THR A 8 -5.74 2.98 3.38
C THR A 8 -4.57 2.08 3.00
N ALA A 9 -4.60 0.79 3.39
CA ALA A 9 -3.63 -0.20 2.94
C ALA A 9 -3.77 -0.50 1.44
N ALA A 10 -5.01 -0.62 0.94
CA ALA A 10 -5.30 -0.78 -0.49
C ALA A 10 -4.80 0.41 -1.33
N CYS A 11 -4.95 1.65 -0.84
CA CYS A 11 -4.38 2.84 -1.47
C CYS A 11 -2.86 2.80 -1.60
N THR A 12 -2.16 2.11 -0.69
CA THR A 12 -0.70 1.96 -0.75
C THR A 12 -0.29 0.98 -1.85
N GLU A 13 -1.04 -0.11 -2.01
CA GLU A 13 -0.80 -1.06 -3.09
C GLU A 13 -1.15 -0.49 -4.47
N ILE A 14 -2.13 0.42 -4.56
CA ILE A 14 -2.41 1.19 -5.79
C ILE A 14 -1.20 2.04 -6.20
N LEU A 15 -0.50 2.67 -5.23
CA LEU A 15 0.74 3.41 -5.49
C LEU A 15 1.91 2.50 -5.92
N ALA A 16 1.99 1.28 -5.38
CA ALA A 16 2.95 0.27 -5.83
C ALA A 16 2.64 -0.21 -7.26
N GLY A 17 1.35 -0.33 -7.62
CA GLY A 17 0.89 -0.58 -8.98
C GLY A 17 1.31 0.51 -9.97
N ALA A 18 1.41 1.77 -9.52
CA ALA A 18 1.91 2.88 -10.35
C ALA A 18 3.38 2.70 -10.78
N ASN A 19 4.19 1.98 -10.01
CA ASN A 19 5.55 1.62 -10.41
C ASN A 19 5.56 0.66 -11.61
N ILE A 20 4.50 -0.12 -11.81
CA ILE A 20 4.29 -1.01 -12.97
C ILE A 20 3.48 -0.29 -14.07
N ALA A 21 2.76 0.79 -13.73
CA ALA A 21 1.94 1.56 -14.66
C ALA A 21 2.72 2.17 -15.84
N MET A 22 4.05 2.25 -15.75
CA MET A 22 4.91 2.68 -16.86
C MET A 22 4.92 1.69 -18.04
N ASP A 23 4.58 0.42 -17.78
CA ASP A 23 4.53 -0.65 -18.78
C ASP A 23 3.11 -0.89 -19.34
N LEU A 24 2.13 -0.03 -18.99
CA LEU A 24 0.77 -0.13 -19.51
C LEU A 24 0.68 0.43 -20.94
N VAL A 25 -0.08 -0.27 -21.79
CA VAL A 25 -0.38 0.17 -23.17
C VAL A 25 -1.08 1.53 -23.16
N ASP A 26 -2.08 1.73 -22.28
CA ASP A 26 -2.84 2.98 -22.14
C ASP A 26 -3.03 3.36 -20.65
N PRO A 27 -2.05 4.03 -20.01
CA PRO A 27 -2.10 4.33 -18.58
C PRO A 27 -3.25 5.27 -18.20
N GLY A 28 -3.65 6.18 -19.10
CA GLY A 28 -4.72 7.15 -18.84
C GLY A 28 -6.11 6.54 -18.68
N LYS A 29 -6.35 5.33 -19.22
CA LYS A 29 -7.62 4.61 -19.13
C LYS A 29 -7.53 3.40 -18.19
N ASN A 30 -6.46 2.62 -18.31
CA ASN A 30 -6.37 1.33 -17.62
C ASN A 30 -6.15 1.47 -16.10
N ILE A 31 -5.50 2.55 -15.66
CA ILE A 31 -5.31 2.80 -14.23
C ILE A 31 -6.63 3.11 -13.52
N PRO A 32 -7.44 4.11 -13.94
CA PRO A 32 -8.70 4.40 -13.25
C PRO A 32 -9.71 3.25 -13.35
N GLU A 33 -9.80 2.56 -14.49
CA GLU A 33 -10.71 1.41 -14.65
C GLU A 33 -10.31 0.23 -13.76
N GLY A 34 -9.02 -0.11 -13.73
CA GLY A 34 -8.50 -1.18 -12.87
C GLY A 34 -8.67 -0.88 -11.38
N THR A 35 -8.34 0.34 -10.95
CA THR A 35 -8.47 0.76 -9.55
C THR A 35 -9.91 0.73 -9.07
N LEU A 36 -10.87 1.23 -9.86
CA LEU A 36 -12.28 1.26 -9.46
C LEU A 36 -12.88 -0.15 -9.36
N VAL A 37 -12.54 -1.04 -10.30
CA VAL A 37 -12.97 -2.45 -10.24
C VAL A 37 -12.37 -3.15 -9.03
N ALA A 38 -11.09 -2.94 -8.73
CA ALA A 38 -10.42 -3.54 -7.57
C ALA A 38 -11.04 -3.08 -6.24
N ILE A 39 -11.33 -1.78 -6.09
CA ILE A 39 -12.01 -1.23 -4.91
C ILE A 39 -13.39 -1.85 -4.76
N LEU A 40 -14.24 -1.82 -5.80
CA LEU A 40 -15.59 -2.36 -5.71
C LEU A 40 -15.61 -3.86 -5.37
N LEU A 41 -14.74 -4.63 -5.99
CA LEU A 41 -14.63 -6.06 -5.74
C LEU A 41 -14.18 -6.35 -4.30
N SER A 42 -13.14 -5.67 -3.83
CA SER A 42 -12.63 -5.85 -2.47
C SER A 42 -13.65 -5.41 -1.41
N SER A 43 -14.28 -4.25 -1.56
CA SER A 43 -15.35 -3.79 -0.67
C SER A 43 -16.50 -4.80 -0.60
N PHE A 44 -16.90 -5.38 -1.74
CA PHE A 44 -17.94 -6.40 -1.77
C PHE A 44 -17.55 -7.67 -0.99
N ILE A 45 -16.31 -8.15 -1.17
CA ILE A 45 -15.78 -9.31 -0.43
C ILE A 45 -15.77 -9.04 1.08
N TYR A 46 -15.29 -7.86 1.52
CA TYR A 46 -15.26 -7.53 2.95
C TYR A 46 -16.65 -7.40 3.56
N LEU A 47 -17.63 -6.88 2.82
CA LEU A 47 -19.02 -6.84 3.29
C LEU A 47 -19.60 -8.23 3.50
N ILE A 48 -19.39 -9.15 2.56
CA ILE A 48 -19.81 -10.55 2.71
C ILE A 48 -19.16 -11.18 3.93
N MET A 49 -17.84 -11.00 4.09
CA MET A 49 -17.11 -11.55 5.24
C MET A 49 -17.62 -10.99 6.56
N GLY A 50 -17.95 -9.69 6.62
CA GLY A 50 -18.56 -9.07 7.79
C GLY A 50 -19.93 -9.64 8.13
N ILE A 51 -20.80 -9.85 7.14
CA ILE A 51 -22.13 -10.44 7.33
C ILE A 51 -22.02 -11.89 7.82
N VAL A 52 -21.12 -12.69 7.23
CA VAL A 52 -20.88 -14.07 7.63
C VAL A 52 -20.35 -14.12 9.07
N ALA A 53 -19.39 -13.27 9.43
CA ALA A 53 -18.86 -13.20 10.79
C ALA A 53 -19.93 -12.80 11.82
N ALA A 54 -20.77 -11.82 11.49
CA ALA A 54 -21.86 -11.37 12.35
C ALA A 54 -22.95 -12.43 12.56
N GLY A 55 -23.19 -13.28 11.56
CA GLY A 55 -24.17 -14.38 11.64
C GLY A 55 -23.64 -15.65 12.30
N ALA A 56 -22.33 -15.89 12.27
CA ALA A 56 -21.73 -17.15 12.70
C ALA A 56 -21.04 -17.10 14.07
N VAL A 57 -20.65 -15.91 14.58
CA VAL A 57 -19.82 -15.79 15.79
C VAL A 57 -20.49 -14.86 16.81
N SER A 58 -20.41 -15.20 18.10
CA SER A 58 -20.91 -14.33 19.18
C SER A 58 -20.04 -13.07 19.33
N PRO A 59 -20.62 -11.93 19.79
CA PRO A 59 -19.87 -10.67 19.96
C PRO A 59 -18.63 -10.81 20.85
N GLU A 60 -18.70 -11.64 21.89
CA GLU A 60 -17.61 -11.89 22.83
C GLU A 60 -16.47 -12.68 22.17
N GLY A 61 -16.81 -13.62 21.26
CA GLY A 61 -15.84 -14.37 20.48
C GLY A 61 -15.05 -13.48 19.53
N LEU A 62 -15.69 -12.47 18.95
CA LEU A 62 -15.07 -11.51 18.03
C LEU A 62 -14.06 -10.57 18.71
N LEU A 63 -14.27 -10.24 19.99
CA LEU A 63 -13.40 -9.31 20.73
C LEU A 63 -12.16 -9.97 21.32
N HIS A 64 -12.17 -11.28 21.57
CA HIS A 64 -11.07 -11.99 22.22
C HIS A 64 -10.30 -12.92 21.29
N ASN A 65 -10.91 -13.38 20.19
CA ASN A 65 -10.26 -14.30 19.27
C ASN A 65 -10.02 -13.66 17.90
N TYR A 66 -8.77 -13.31 17.63
CA TYR A 66 -8.32 -12.84 16.31
C TYR A 66 -8.38 -13.93 15.23
N LEU A 67 -8.45 -15.22 15.62
CA LEU A 67 -8.60 -16.37 14.72
C LEU A 67 -10.03 -16.92 14.63
N CYS A 68 -11.04 -16.17 15.08
CA CYS A 68 -12.44 -16.63 15.05
C CYS A 68 -12.92 -17.09 13.66
N MET A 69 -12.36 -16.54 12.58
CA MET A 69 -12.66 -16.94 11.21
C MET A 69 -12.12 -18.33 10.84
N VAL A 70 -11.05 -18.78 11.51
CA VAL A 70 -10.49 -20.14 11.34
C VAL A 70 -11.41 -21.16 11.99
N ASP A 71 -11.98 -20.83 13.16
CA ASP A 71 -12.81 -21.74 13.94
C ASP A 71 -14.15 -22.08 13.26
N ILE A 72 -14.70 -21.14 12.49
CA ILE A 72 -15.95 -21.36 11.73
C ILE A 72 -15.72 -21.98 10.34
N ALA A 73 -14.48 -22.09 9.89
CA ALA A 73 -14.19 -22.52 8.52
C ALA A 73 -14.40 -24.03 8.34
N ALA A 74 -14.90 -24.43 7.16
CA ALA A 74 -15.07 -25.84 6.80
C ALA A 74 -13.74 -26.63 6.80
N SER A 75 -12.62 -25.96 6.50
CA SER A 75 -11.28 -26.53 6.58
C SER A 75 -10.29 -25.48 7.11
N PRO A 76 -9.80 -25.61 8.36
CA PRO A 76 -8.88 -24.62 8.94
C PRO A 76 -7.53 -24.57 8.20
N VAL A 77 -7.07 -25.70 7.66
CA VAL A 77 -5.81 -25.79 6.89
C VAL A 77 -5.81 -24.86 5.67
N LEU A 78 -6.92 -24.78 4.94
CA LEU A 78 -7.03 -23.91 3.77
C LEU A 78 -6.93 -22.44 4.14
N VAL A 79 -7.50 -22.06 5.29
CA VAL A 79 -7.44 -20.69 5.80
C VAL A 79 -6.01 -20.32 6.19
N TYR A 80 -5.29 -21.20 6.90
CA TYR A 80 -3.88 -20.95 7.23
C TYR A 80 -3.00 -20.78 6.00
N ILE A 81 -3.15 -21.66 4.99
CA ILE A 81 -2.40 -21.53 3.73
C ILE A 81 -2.71 -20.19 3.05
N GLY A 82 -3.99 -19.79 3.03
CA GLY A 82 -4.41 -18.50 2.49
C GLY A 82 -3.78 -17.31 3.22
N ILE A 83 -3.77 -17.33 4.55
CA ILE A 83 -3.14 -16.29 5.37
C ILE A 83 -1.65 -16.18 5.04
N TYR A 84 -0.91 -17.30 5.07
CA TYR A 84 0.52 -17.28 4.77
C TYR A 84 0.81 -16.82 3.34
N ALA A 85 0.03 -17.29 2.35
CA ALA A 85 0.21 -16.89 0.95
C ALA A 85 -0.08 -15.39 0.74
N ALA A 86 -1.16 -14.87 1.32
CA ALA A 86 -1.53 -13.46 1.21
C ALA A 86 -0.48 -12.56 1.88
N THR A 87 -0.09 -12.87 3.12
CA THR A 87 0.92 -12.09 3.85
C THR A 87 2.27 -12.13 3.15
N PHE A 88 2.70 -13.29 2.65
CA PHE A 88 3.96 -13.43 1.94
C PHE A 88 3.99 -12.63 0.62
N SER A 89 2.89 -12.65 -0.13
CA SER A 89 2.76 -11.89 -1.38
C SER A 89 2.86 -10.38 -1.16
N SER A 90 2.12 -9.83 -0.18
CA SER A 90 2.18 -8.40 0.14
C SER A 90 3.55 -7.99 0.69
N ALA A 91 4.17 -8.83 1.54
CA ALA A 91 5.50 -8.58 2.08
C ALA A 91 6.56 -8.48 0.97
N LEU A 92 6.58 -9.42 0.01
CA LEU A 92 7.51 -9.38 -1.11
C LEU A 92 7.28 -8.17 -2.02
N SER A 93 6.02 -7.86 -2.32
CA SER A 93 5.66 -6.74 -3.19
C SER A 93 6.20 -5.40 -2.65
N VAL A 94 6.01 -5.14 -1.35
CA VAL A 94 6.52 -3.93 -0.70
C VAL A 94 8.05 -3.95 -0.59
N GLN A 95 8.64 -5.12 -0.31
CA GLN A 95 10.11 -5.25 -0.18
C GLN A 95 10.85 -4.91 -1.47
N PHE A 96 10.29 -5.23 -2.64
CA PHE A 96 10.89 -4.90 -3.93
C PHE A 96 10.52 -3.50 -4.44
N CYS A 97 9.35 -2.97 -4.07
CA CYS A 97 8.90 -1.65 -4.50
C CYS A 97 9.56 -0.51 -3.70
N ALA A 98 9.62 -0.62 -2.37
CA ALA A 98 10.17 0.42 -1.48
C ALA A 98 11.58 0.93 -1.87
N PRO A 99 12.58 0.08 -2.18
CA PRO A 99 13.91 0.56 -2.53
C PRO A 99 13.97 1.27 -3.89
N ARG A 100 13.07 0.95 -4.82
CA ARG A 100 12.96 1.64 -6.12
C ARG A 100 12.40 3.04 -5.95
N VAL A 101 11.38 3.20 -5.09
CA VAL A 101 10.84 4.52 -4.74
C VAL A 101 11.93 5.38 -4.06
N LEU A 102 12.64 4.82 -3.07
CA LEU A 102 13.72 5.52 -2.38
C LEU A 102 14.86 5.92 -3.33
N MET A 103 15.20 5.05 -4.28
CA MET A 103 16.17 5.34 -5.34
C MET A 103 15.70 6.48 -6.26
N SER A 104 14.44 6.48 -6.68
CA SER A 104 13.89 7.55 -7.52
C SER A 104 13.99 8.89 -6.81
N VAL A 105 13.59 8.95 -5.54
CA VAL A 105 13.69 10.16 -4.71
C VAL A 105 15.14 10.61 -4.53
N ALA A 106 16.08 9.69 -4.36
CA ALA A 106 17.50 10.01 -4.25
C ALA A 106 18.08 10.58 -5.57
N ASN A 107 17.58 10.11 -6.73
CA ASN A 107 17.98 10.59 -8.04
C ASN A 107 17.40 11.97 -8.38
N ASP A 108 16.26 12.33 -7.80
CA ASP A 108 15.66 13.67 -7.95
C ASP A 108 16.46 14.78 -7.22
N ASN A 109 17.53 14.42 -6.49
CA ASN A 109 18.42 15.34 -5.75
C ASN A 109 17.69 16.34 -4.83
N VAL A 110 16.48 16.01 -4.38
CA VAL A 110 15.68 16.85 -3.46
C VAL A 110 16.39 17.03 -2.11
N LEU A 111 17.11 15.99 -1.67
CA LEU A 111 17.86 15.99 -0.42
C LEU A 111 19.28 15.43 -0.65
N PRO A 112 20.34 16.24 -0.47
CA PRO A 112 21.71 15.83 -0.79
C PRO A 112 22.23 14.66 0.08
N ILE A 113 21.67 14.47 1.28
CA ILE A 113 22.04 13.37 2.20
C ILE A 113 21.60 11.99 1.69
N LEU A 114 20.59 11.93 0.82
CA LEU A 114 20.03 10.67 0.30
C LEU A 114 20.75 10.15 -0.96
N LYS A 115 21.73 10.89 -1.50
CA LYS A 115 22.42 10.55 -2.75
C LYS A 115 23.14 9.19 -2.71
N ILE A 116 23.56 8.74 -1.54
CA ILE A 116 24.18 7.42 -1.34
C ILE A 116 23.24 6.26 -1.68
N PHE A 117 21.92 6.46 -1.52
CA PHE A 117 20.88 5.48 -1.79
C PHE A 117 20.43 5.47 -3.27
N GLY A 118 20.85 6.46 -4.06
CA GLY A 118 20.62 6.48 -5.52
C GLY A 118 21.58 5.60 -6.31
N LYS A 119 22.64 5.05 -5.68
CA LYS A 119 23.67 4.27 -6.37
C LYS A 119 23.13 2.89 -6.76
N THR A 120 23.08 2.63 -8.07
CA THR A 120 22.70 1.32 -8.63
C THR A 120 23.91 0.44 -8.88
N ASN A 121 23.70 -0.88 -8.82
CA ASN A 121 24.68 -1.85 -9.32
C ASN A 121 24.66 -1.88 -10.86
N SER A 122 25.58 -2.64 -11.47
CA SER A 122 25.68 -2.87 -12.93
C SER A 122 24.37 -3.40 -13.56
N LYS A 123 23.52 -4.06 -12.74
CA LYS A 123 22.20 -4.58 -13.14
C LYS A 123 21.04 -3.57 -13.00
N GLY A 124 21.30 -2.36 -12.51
CA GLY A 124 20.28 -1.33 -12.29
C GLY A 124 19.54 -1.41 -10.95
N ASP A 125 19.89 -2.35 -10.06
CA ASP A 125 19.22 -2.52 -8.78
C ASP A 125 19.84 -1.66 -7.65
N PRO A 126 19.02 -0.99 -6.82
CA PRO A 126 19.48 -0.17 -5.70
C PRO A 126 19.74 -1.00 -4.43
N VAL A 127 20.89 -1.66 -4.37
CA VAL A 127 21.27 -2.57 -3.26
C VAL A 127 21.34 -1.83 -1.91
N ALA A 128 21.86 -0.60 -1.88
CA ALA A 128 21.95 0.19 -0.65
C ALA A 128 20.58 0.53 -0.07
N SER A 129 19.63 0.94 -0.90
CA SER A 129 18.23 1.19 -0.51
C SER A 129 17.54 -0.08 -0.05
N ALA A 130 17.75 -1.20 -0.75
CA ALA A 130 17.17 -2.49 -0.39
C ALA A 130 17.64 -2.97 0.98
N LEU A 131 18.94 -2.82 1.28
CA LEU A 131 19.51 -3.18 2.57
C LEU A 131 18.96 -2.29 3.70
N LEU A 132 18.78 -0.99 3.44
CA LEU A 132 18.16 -0.08 4.41
C LEU A 132 16.70 -0.46 4.69
N CYS A 133 15.90 -0.71 3.65
CA CYS A 133 14.50 -1.14 3.81
C CYS A 133 14.40 -2.48 4.56
N PHE A 134 15.29 -3.42 4.26
CA PHE A 134 15.39 -4.69 4.97
C PHE A 134 15.75 -4.49 6.45
N GLY A 135 16.73 -3.62 6.75
CA GLY A 135 17.10 -3.29 8.13
C GLY A 135 15.96 -2.68 8.93
N ILE A 136 15.22 -1.74 8.35
CA ILE A 136 14.03 -1.14 9.00
C ILE A 136 12.95 -2.20 9.23
N SER A 137 12.66 -3.05 8.24
CA SER A 137 11.70 -4.14 8.38
C SER A 137 12.07 -5.09 9.52
N LEU A 138 13.35 -5.46 9.65
CA LEU A 138 13.84 -6.34 10.70
C LEU A 138 13.63 -5.76 12.10
N ILE A 139 13.82 -4.44 12.28
CA ILE A 139 13.55 -3.75 13.55
C ILE A 139 12.07 -3.89 13.94
N PHE A 140 11.14 -3.69 12.99
CA PHE A 140 9.70 -3.84 13.25
C PHE A 140 9.28 -5.28 13.55
N VAL A 141 9.91 -6.26 12.90
CA VAL A 141 9.67 -7.69 13.18
C VAL A 141 10.15 -8.05 14.58
N LEU A 142 11.28 -7.50 15.04
CA LEU A 142 11.83 -7.76 16.38
C LEU A 142 10.96 -7.21 17.52
N ILE A 143 10.13 -6.18 17.28
CA ILE A 143 9.18 -5.67 18.27
C ILE A 143 8.10 -6.72 18.59
N GLY A 144 7.70 -7.55 17.60
CA GLY A 144 6.81 -8.69 17.79
C GLY A 144 5.36 -8.38 18.18
N ASP A 145 5.00 -7.11 18.38
CA ASP A 145 3.64 -6.69 18.77
C ASP A 145 2.92 -5.95 17.63
N LEU A 146 1.96 -6.65 17.01
CA LEU A 146 1.13 -6.10 15.93
C LEU A 146 0.25 -4.95 16.41
N ASN A 147 -0.14 -4.90 17.69
CA ASN A 147 -1.03 -3.86 18.21
C ASN A 147 -0.34 -2.50 18.31
N ILE A 148 0.99 -2.46 18.36
CA ILE A 148 1.77 -1.22 18.30
C ILE A 148 2.07 -0.84 16.84
N VAL A 149 2.38 -1.84 16.01
CA VAL A 149 2.78 -1.62 14.62
C VAL A 149 1.59 -1.20 13.74
N ALA A 150 0.41 -1.80 13.93
CA ALA A 150 -0.75 -1.52 13.08
C ALA A 150 -1.25 -0.06 13.16
N PRO A 151 -1.38 0.57 14.36
CA PRO A 151 -1.71 1.99 14.44
C PRO A 151 -0.63 2.90 13.85
N LEU A 152 0.65 2.55 14.02
CA LEU A 152 1.76 3.35 13.46
C LEU A 152 1.72 3.38 11.93
N ILE A 153 1.57 2.21 11.30
CA ILE A 153 1.45 2.11 9.84
C ILE A 153 0.23 2.90 9.37
N THR A 154 -0.91 2.72 10.02
CA THR A 154 -2.15 3.45 9.72
C THR A 154 -1.94 4.96 9.73
N GLN A 155 -1.35 5.51 10.78
CA GLN A 155 -1.17 6.96 10.92
C GLN A 155 -0.33 7.53 9.78
N VAL A 156 0.76 6.84 9.41
CA VAL A 156 1.61 7.25 8.29
C VAL A 156 0.87 7.14 6.95
N LEU A 157 0.12 6.05 6.72
CA LEU A 157 -0.65 5.86 5.49
C LEU A 157 -1.78 6.88 5.32
N CYS A 158 -2.52 7.18 6.39
CA CYS A 158 -3.55 8.22 6.39
C CYS A 158 -2.96 9.59 6.02
N LEU A 159 -1.81 9.96 6.59
CA LEU A 159 -1.13 11.21 6.25
C LEU A 159 -0.71 11.25 4.78
N LEU A 160 -0.15 10.16 4.25
CA LEU A 160 0.22 10.04 2.84
C LEU A 160 -0.99 10.20 1.92
N PHE A 161 -2.13 9.60 2.26
CA PHE A 161 -3.37 9.75 1.50
C PHE A 161 -3.85 11.21 1.45
N VAL A 162 -3.84 11.91 2.59
CA VAL A 162 -4.22 13.33 2.67
C VAL A 162 -3.27 14.20 1.84
N LEU A 163 -1.95 13.96 1.92
CA LEU A 163 -0.96 14.71 1.15
C LEU A 163 -1.10 14.44 -0.36
N SER A 164 -1.35 13.20 -0.75
CA SER A 164 -1.58 12.82 -2.16
C SER A 164 -2.83 13.49 -2.73
N SER A 165 -3.90 13.57 -1.94
CA SER A 165 -5.16 14.22 -2.33
C SER A 165 -5.04 15.75 -2.40
N CYS A 166 -4.29 16.35 -1.47
CA CYS A 166 -4.13 17.81 -1.36
C CYS A 166 -3.11 18.39 -2.34
N GLY A 167 -2.04 17.64 -2.67
CA GLY A 167 -0.95 18.08 -3.55
C GLY A 167 -1.43 18.62 -4.90
N PRO A 168 -2.24 17.88 -5.67
CA PRO A 168 -2.80 18.34 -6.94
C PRO A 168 -3.69 19.58 -6.80
N CYS A 169 -4.45 19.72 -5.70
CA CYS A 169 -5.27 20.91 -5.45
C CYS A 169 -4.40 22.16 -5.26
N CYS A 170 -3.30 22.03 -4.52
CA CYS A 170 -2.30 23.08 -4.35
C CYS A 170 -1.57 23.40 -5.66
N VAL A 171 -1.17 22.37 -6.42
CA VAL A 171 -0.51 22.53 -7.71
C VAL A 171 -1.45 23.15 -8.74
N ASN A 172 -2.73 22.76 -8.80
CA ASN A 172 -3.71 23.34 -9.70
C ASN A 172 -3.96 24.82 -9.37
N ARG A 173 -3.90 25.20 -8.08
CA ARG A 173 -3.99 26.60 -7.66
C ARG A 173 -2.75 27.42 -8.04
N LEU A 174 -1.57 26.81 -8.08
CA LEU A 174 -0.31 27.41 -8.56
C LEU A 174 -0.23 27.44 -10.10
N ASN A 175 -0.78 26.45 -10.80
CA ASN A 175 -0.77 26.35 -12.26
C ASN A 175 -1.77 27.29 -12.94
N ILE A 176 -2.70 27.89 -12.18
CA ILE A 176 -3.55 28.98 -12.66
C ILE A 176 -2.73 30.27 -12.86
N GLU A 177 -1.58 30.43 -12.18
CA GLU A 177 -0.67 31.58 -12.44
C GLU A 177 0.34 31.35 -13.56
N ILE A 178 0.62 30.10 -13.96
CA ILE A 178 1.67 29.80 -14.95
C ILE A 178 1.06 29.00 -16.10
N GLY A 179 0.58 29.73 -17.11
CA GLY A 179 0.02 29.16 -18.32
C GLY A 179 0.94 28.14 -18.98
N LYS A 180 0.40 26.93 -19.19
CA LYS A 180 0.87 25.86 -20.09
C LYS A 180 2.34 25.45 -19.91
N ARG A 181 2.62 24.34 -19.22
CA ARG A 181 3.44 23.25 -19.79
C ARG A 181 3.29 21.93 -19.02
N LYS A 182 3.02 20.90 -19.84
CA LYS A 182 3.09 19.45 -19.62
C LYS A 182 1.98 18.85 -18.75
N LYS A 183 1.24 17.93 -19.39
CA LYS A 183 0.39 16.91 -18.78
C LYS A 183 1.22 16.16 -17.74
N MET A 184 1.23 16.65 -16.51
CA MET A 184 1.61 15.85 -15.38
C MET A 184 0.54 14.78 -15.28
N ILE A 185 0.98 13.53 -15.31
CA ILE A 185 0.16 12.34 -15.24
C ILE A 185 -0.64 12.45 -13.93
N CYS A 186 -1.86 12.98 -14.03
CA CYS A 186 -2.78 13.23 -12.93
C CYS A 186 -3.45 11.90 -12.58
N VAL A 187 -2.64 10.91 -12.22
CA VAL A 187 -3.09 9.53 -11.95
C VAL A 187 -3.43 9.31 -10.47
N CYS A 188 -3.12 10.28 -9.60
CA CYS A 188 -3.67 10.31 -8.24
C CYS A 188 -5.12 10.82 -8.19
N PHE A 189 -5.78 11.10 -9.32
CA PHE A 189 -7.01 11.89 -9.36
C PHE A 189 -8.33 11.09 -9.35
N PHE A 190 -8.31 9.84 -8.90
CA PHE A 190 -9.55 9.14 -8.58
C PHE A 190 -9.38 8.49 -7.22
N PHE A 191 -9.56 9.33 -6.19
CA PHE A 191 -10.11 9.11 -4.83
C PHE A 191 -9.50 10.11 -3.85
#